data_AF-A0A7S2MIC5-F1
#
_entry.id   AF-A0A7S2MIC5-F1
#
_cell.length_a   1.000
_cell.length_b   1.000
_cell.length_c   1.000
_cell.angle_alpha   90.00
_cell.angle_beta   90.00
_cell.angle_gamma   90.00
#
_symmetry.space_group_name_H-M   'P 1'
#
loop_
_entity.id
_entity.type
_entity.pdbx_description
1 polymer ?
#
loop_
_entity_poly.entity_id
_entity_poly.type
_entity_poly.pdbx_seq_one_letter_code
_entity_poly.pdbx_strand_id
1 'polypeptide(L)'
;ENGKGDEEDGEDEGAGEDAGEEVQEAHWELELDAGWKRYDERTERLISDAEAEGWSTLECKVRGQAYVIDLQNMVQLAKKSGVRRSIRRLPPRKAPLWPAAAAAGCACE
;
A
#
# COMPACT_ATOMS: atom_id res chain seq x y z
N GLU A 1 -4.99 -53.98 -27.21
CA GLU A 1 -6.40 -53.86 -26.76
C GLU A 1 -6.35 -53.50 -25.28
N ASN A 2 -6.44 -52.21 -24.98
CA ASN A 2 -7.69 -51.47 -24.72
C ASN A 2 -8.34 -51.93 -23.40
N GLY A 3 -7.84 -51.41 -22.29
CA GLY A 3 -8.59 -51.31 -21.04
C GLY A 3 -9.43 -50.03 -21.09
N LYS A 4 -10.74 -50.21 -21.08
CA LYS A 4 -11.78 -49.19 -21.19
C LYS A 4 -12.58 -49.19 -19.88
N GLY A 5 -12.92 -47.99 -19.41
CA GLY A 5 -13.97 -47.75 -18.43
C GLY A 5 -13.44 -47.49 -17.02
N ASP A 6 -13.95 -46.54 -16.25
CA ASP A 6 -15.11 -45.68 -16.44
C ASP A 6 -14.96 -44.41 -15.58
N GLU A 7 -15.69 -43.42 -16.05
CA GLU A 7 -16.03 -42.10 -15.54
C GLU A 7 -16.47 -42.07 -14.07
N GLU A 8 -16.01 -41.09 -13.29
CA GLU A 8 -16.82 -40.51 -12.22
C GLU A 8 -16.61 -38.99 -12.17
N ASP A 9 -17.73 -38.31 -12.46
CA ASP A 9 -18.03 -36.91 -12.22
C ASP A 9 -17.65 -36.42 -10.82
N GLY A 10 -17.25 -35.15 -10.76
CA GLY A 10 -17.04 -34.41 -9.52
C GLY A 10 -17.13 -32.92 -9.80
N GLU A 11 -18.36 -32.41 -9.75
CA GLU A 11 -18.70 -30.99 -9.66
C GLU A 11 -18.03 -30.38 -8.41
N ASP A 12 -17.30 -29.27 -8.55
CA ASP A 12 -17.06 -28.39 -7.39
C ASP A 12 -17.04 -26.92 -7.81
N GLU A 13 -18.25 -26.38 -7.68
CA GLU A 13 -18.72 -25.04 -7.36
C GLU A 13 -17.76 -23.84 -7.42
N GLY A 14 -18.28 -22.79 -8.05
CA GLY A 14 -17.64 -21.50 -8.23
C GLY A 14 -17.09 -20.91 -6.94
N ALA A 15 -15.79 -20.62 -6.96
CA ALA A 15 -15.15 -19.77 -5.98
C ALA A 15 -15.67 -18.33 -6.17
N GLY A 16 -16.73 -18.03 -5.40
CA GLY A 16 -17.01 -16.76 -4.76
C GLY A 16 -16.71 -15.50 -5.56
N GLU A 17 -17.78 -14.86 -6.02
CA GLU A 17 -17.85 -13.40 -6.11
C GLU A 17 -17.72 -12.83 -4.69
N ASP A 18 -16.49 -12.79 -4.17
CA ASP A 18 -16.16 -12.06 -2.95
C ASP A 18 -16.38 -10.58 -3.27
N ALA A 19 -17.47 -10.03 -2.74
CA ALA A 19 -17.75 -8.61 -2.75
C ALA A 19 -16.64 -7.90 -1.97
N GLY A 20 -15.53 -7.67 -2.67
CA GLY A 20 -14.24 -7.32 -2.09
C GLY A 20 -14.37 -6.17 -1.14
N GLU A 21 -14.10 -6.45 0.14
CA GLU A 21 -13.74 -5.43 1.12
C GLU A 21 -12.57 -4.65 0.49
N GLU A 22 -12.78 -3.40 0.08
CA GLU A 22 -11.71 -2.53 -0.41
C GLU A 22 -10.78 -2.20 0.77
N VAL A 23 -9.89 -3.15 1.08
CA VAL A 23 -8.80 -2.95 2.01
C VAL A 23 -7.80 -2.06 1.29
N GLN A 24 -7.79 -0.78 1.63
CA GLN A 24 -6.69 0.07 1.19
C GLN A 24 -5.43 -0.43 1.88
N GLU A 25 -4.47 -0.95 1.11
CA GLU A 25 -3.21 -1.48 1.64
C GLU A 25 -2.41 -0.42 2.40
N ALA A 26 -1.50 -0.88 3.27
CA ALA A 26 -0.56 0.00 3.95
C ALA A 26 0.28 0.76 2.90
N HIS A 27 0.40 2.07 3.07
CA HIS A 27 1.05 2.91 2.08
C HIS A 27 1.93 3.96 2.74
N TRP A 28 2.85 4.52 1.97
CA TRP A 28 3.83 5.48 2.47
C TRP A 28 3.58 6.85 1.87
N GLU A 29 3.68 7.88 2.71
CA GLU A 29 3.52 9.26 2.30
C GLU A 29 4.75 10.09 2.62
N LEU A 30 4.96 11.12 1.81
CA LEU A 30 6.02 12.12 1.89
C LEU A 30 5.40 13.49 2.12
N GLU A 31 5.95 14.25 3.05
CA GLU A 31 5.56 15.63 3.30
C GLU A 31 6.13 16.56 2.22
N LEU A 32 5.23 17.07 1.39
CA LEU A 32 5.49 18.12 0.41
C LEU A 32 4.92 19.44 0.90
N ASP A 33 5.29 20.52 0.23
CA ASP A 33 4.80 21.88 0.52
C ASP A 33 3.26 21.99 0.38
N ALA A 34 2.64 21.11 -0.42
CA ALA A 34 1.19 21.01 -0.60
C ALA A 34 0.53 19.97 0.34
N GLY A 35 1.27 19.39 1.28
CA GLY A 35 0.81 18.36 2.20
C GLY A 35 1.42 16.97 1.95
N TRP A 36 0.84 15.96 2.57
CA TRP A 36 1.28 14.57 2.47
C TRP A 36 0.91 13.99 1.11
N LYS A 37 1.90 13.41 0.43
CA LYS A 37 1.73 12.79 -0.87
C LYS A 37 2.22 11.36 -0.84
N ARG A 38 1.36 10.45 -1.29
CA ARG A 38 1.69 9.03 -1.42
C ARG A 38 2.87 8.80 -2.38
N TYR A 39 3.75 7.88 -2.01
CA TYR A 39 4.81 7.39 -2.87
C TYR A 39 4.26 6.53 -4.00
N ASP A 40 5.02 6.38 -5.09
CA ASP A 40 4.68 5.42 -6.14
C ASP A 40 4.77 3.99 -5.58
N GLU A 41 3.87 3.09 -5.97
CA GLU A 41 3.75 1.71 -5.43
C GLU A 41 5.08 0.94 -5.41
N ARG A 42 5.89 1.12 -6.46
CA ARG A 42 7.23 0.50 -6.53
C ARG A 42 8.15 0.98 -5.40
N THR A 43 8.11 2.27 -5.10
CA THR A 43 8.92 2.87 -4.02
C THR A 43 8.38 2.45 -2.67
N GLU A 44 7.06 2.42 -2.50
CA GLU A 44 6.41 1.95 -1.28
C GLU A 44 6.82 0.53 -0.92
N ARG A 45 6.83 -0.37 -1.92
CA ARG A 45 7.30 -1.75 -1.71
C ARG A 45 8.75 -1.81 -1.26
N LEU A 46 9.64 -1.02 -1.88
CA LEU A 46 11.05 -0.98 -1.46
C LEU A 46 11.21 -0.50 -0.02
N ILE A 47 10.47 0.54 0.38
CA ILE A 47 10.50 1.08 1.74
C ILE A 47 9.96 0.05 2.73
N SER A 48 8.83 -0.59 2.43
CA SER A 48 8.25 -1.63 3.28
C SER A 48 9.14 -2.87 3.41
N ASP A 49 9.77 -3.31 2.32
CA ASP A 49 10.68 -4.46 2.32
C ASP A 49 11.92 -4.16 3.18
N ALA A 50 12.51 -2.98 3.00
CA ALA A 50 13.63 -2.51 3.83
C ALA A 50 13.26 -2.39 5.31
N GLU A 51 12.05 -1.89 5.63
CA GLU A 51 11.54 -1.85 7.00
C GLU A 51 11.36 -3.27 7.57
N ALA A 52 10.79 -4.19 6.81
CA ALA A 52 10.55 -5.57 7.21
C ALA A 52 11.85 -6.36 7.43
N GLU A 53 12.86 -6.10 6.61
CA GLU A 53 14.21 -6.65 6.78
C GLU A 53 15.00 -5.99 7.93
N GLY A 54 14.49 -4.89 8.52
CA GLY A 54 15.13 -4.19 9.63
C GLY A 54 16.24 -3.21 9.23
N TRP A 55 16.24 -2.73 7.99
CA TRP A 55 17.20 -1.74 7.51
C TRP A 55 16.91 -0.38 8.13
N SER A 56 17.96 0.35 8.51
CA SER A 56 17.82 1.70 9.06
C SER A 56 17.69 2.77 7.96
N THR A 57 18.31 2.52 6.81
CA THR A 57 18.33 3.44 5.68
C THR A 57 18.21 2.68 4.37
N LEU A 58 17.47 3.24 3.42
CA LEU A 58 17.28 2.70 2.07
C LEU A 58 17.65 3.76 1.03
N GLU A 59 18.50 3.41 0.06
CA GLU A 59 18.78 4.28 -1.09
C GLU A 59 17.83 3.97 -2.24
N CYS A 60 17.05 4.95 -2.69
CA CYS A 60 16.13 4.78 -3.81
C CYS A 60 16.31 5.88 -4.87
N LYS A 61 15.96 5.56 -6.13
CA LYS A 61 15.98 6.52 -7.23
C LYS A 61 14.57 6.76 -7.73
N VAL A 62 14.08 7.99 -7.55
CA VAL A 62 12.75 8.41 -8.01
C VAL A 62 12.94 9.46 -9.10
N ARG A 63 12.42 9.18 -10.30
CA ARG A 63 12.51 10.07 -11.49
C ARG A 63 13.95 10.54 -11.81
N GLY A 64 14.94 9.67 -11.63
CA GLY A 64 16.35 9.97 -11.90
C GLY A 64 17.05 10.83 -10.84
N GLN A 65 16.39 11.14 -9.71
CA GLN A 65 17.01 11.74 -8.53
C GLN A 65 17.25 10.65 -7.48
N ALA A 66 18.43 10.68 -6.84
CA ALA A 66 18.78 9.75 -5.78
C ALA A 66 18.37 10.32 -4.40
N TYR A 67 17.65 9.51 -3.64
CA TYR A 67 17.20 9.82 -2.30
C TYR A 67 17.68 8.72 -1.34
N VAL A 68 17.95 9.13 -0.10
CA VAL A 68 18.13 8.21 1.03
C VAL A 68 16.89 8.33 1.90
N ILE A 69 16.17 7.24 2.05
CA ILE A 69 15.07 7.12 2.99
C ILE A 69 15.67 6.64 4.32
N ASP A 70 15.61 7.48 5.34
CA ASP A 70 16.00 7.14 6.70
C ASP A 70 14.74 6.67 7.44
N LEU A 71 14.65 5.35 7.66
CA LEU A 71 13.51 4.70 8.32
C LEU A 71 13.54 4.90 9.83
N GLN A 72 14.71 5.18 10.40
CA GLN A 72 14.87 5.40 11.83
C GLN A 72 14.35 6.78 12.25
N ASN A 73 14.63 7.79 11.45
CA ASN A 73 14.20 9.17 11.68
C ASN A 73 12.92 9.51 10.92
N MET A 74 12.42 8.60 10.08
CA MET A 74 11.24 8.79 9.23
C MET A 74 11.38 10.03 8.33
N VAL A 75 12.51 10.14 7.64
CA VAL A 75 12.80 11.25 6.72
C VAL A 75 13.37 10.77 5.39
N GLN A 76 12.99 11.45 4.31
CA GLN A 76 13.64 11.37 3.02
C GLN A 76 14.72 12.46 2.92
N LEU A 77 15.94 12.08 2.56
CA LEU A 77 17.08 12.95 2.27
C LEU A 77 17.38 12.95 0.77
N ALA A 78 17.28 14.11 0.11
CA ALA A 78 17.73 14.26 -1.27
C ALA A 78 19.26 14.33 -1.32
N LYS A 79 19.95 13.33 -1.87
CA LYS A 79 21.44 13.33 -1.91
C LYS A 79 22.01 14.53 -2.65
N LYS A 80 21.30 15.02 -3.68
CA LYS A 80 21.78 16.13 -4.52
C LYS A 80 21.69 17.49 -3.83
N SER A 81 20.61 17.74 -3.08
CA SER A 81 20.32 19.07 -2.52
C SER A 81 20.44 19.12 -0.99
N GLY A 82 20.55 17.97 -0.31
CA GLY A 82 20.57 17.86 1.15
C GLY A 82 19.23 18.14 1.84
N VAL A 83 18.17 18.41 1.07
CA VAL A 83 16.82 18.69 1.59
C VAL A 83 16.27 17.44 2.27
N ARG A 84 15.73 17.63 3.47
CA ARG A 84 15.06 16.60 4.26
C ARG A 84 13.56 16.84 4.24
N ARG A 85 12.79 15.79 4.04
CA ARG A 85 11.33 15.81 4.06
C ARG A 85 10.82 14.68 4.93
N SER A 86 9.82 14.94 5.75
CA SER A 86 9.23 13.93 6.63
C SER A 86 8.53 12.85 5.80
N ILE A 87 8.61 11.59 6.24
CA ILE A 87 7.84 10.49 5.68
C ILE A 87 7.01 9.80 6.75
N ARG A 88 5.93 9.14 6.36
CA ARG A 88 5.12 8.34 7.28
C ARG A 88 4.55 7.13 6.59
N ARG A 89 4.33 6.07 7.35
CA ARG A 89 3.56 4.90 6.94
C ARG A 89 2.15 5.03 7.48
N LEU A 90 1.16 4.84 6.63
CA LEU A 90 -0.24 4.73 7.02
C LEU A 90 -0.64 3.25 7.05
N PRO A 91 -1.35 2.80 8.10
CA PRO A 91 -1.86 1.45 8.16
C PRO A 91 -2.93 1.25 7.08
N PRO A 92 -3.22 -0.01 6.72
CA PRO A 92 -4.27 -0.27 5.77
C PRO A 92 -5.60 0.23 6.35
N ARG A 93 -6.34 1.05 5.60
CA ARG A 93 -7.69 1.44 6.00
C ARG A 93 -8.62 0.34 5.55
N LYS A 94 -9.18 -0.40 6.52
CA LYS A 94 -10.41 -1.13 6.29
C LYS A 94 -11.52 -0.10 6.09
N ALA A 95 -12.09 -0.05 4.88
CA ALA A 95 -13.33 0.68 4.69
C ALA A 95 -14.39 0.06 5.62
N PRO A 96 -15.22 0.85 6.31
CA PRO A 96 -16.33 0.27 7.05
C PRO A 96 -17.27 -0.42 6.07
N LEU A 97 -17.54 -1.71 6.31
CA LEU A 97 -18.55 -2.49 5.60
C LEU A 97 -19.88 -1.73 5.67
N TRP A 98 -20.44 -1.40 4.50
CA TRP A 98 -21.69 -0.65 4.36
C TRP A 98 -22.90 -1.38 4.98
N PRO A 99 -23.96 -0.65 5.41
CA PRO A 99 -24.07 0.80 5.46
C PRO A 99 -23.77 1.35 6.84
N ALA A 100 -22.66 2.08 6.99
CA ALA A 100 -22.58 3.11 8.01
C ALA A 100 -23.02 4.45 7.40
N ALA A 101 -24.34 4.60 7.27
CA ALA A 101 -25.13 5.83 7.32
C ALA A 101 -24.63 7.09 6.55
N ALA A 102 -25.47 7.53 5.62
CA ALA A 102 -25.74 8.94 5.42
C ALA A 102 -26.01 9.65 6.76
N ALA A 103 -25.03 10.37 7.31
CA ALA A 103 -25.22 11.31 8.43
C ALA A 103 -24.03 12.27 8.60
N ALA A 104 -23.60 12.95 7.54
CA ALA A 104 -22.99 14.26 7.70
C ALA A 104 -24.13 15.29 7.53
N GLY A 105 -24.89 15.50 8.62
CA GLY A 105 -25.83 16.60 8.72
C GLY A 105 -25.06 17.92 8.64
N CYS A 106 -25.03 18.52 7.47
CA CYS A 106 -24.78 19.95 7.32
C CYS A 106 -26.13 20.65 7.46
N ALA A 107 -26.48 21.01 8.69
CA ALA A 107 -27.48 22.03 8.99
C ALA A 107 -26.76 23.09 9.83
N CYS A 108 -26.25 24.11 9.16
CA CYS A 108 -25.86 25.36 9.78
C CYS A 108 -27.13 26.21 9.87
N GLU A 109 -27.47 26.67 11.07
CA GLU A 109 -28.54 27.65 11.36
C GLU A 109 -28.34 28.99 10.62
#